data_AF-A0A496Z8E2-F1
#
_entry.id   AF-A0A496Z8E2-F1
#
_cell.length_a   1.000
_cell.length_b   1.000
_cell.length_c   1.000
_cell.angle_alpha   90.00
_cell.angle_beta   90.00
_cell.angle_gamma   90.00
#
_symmetry.space_group_name_H-M   'P 1'
#
loop_
_entity.id
_entity.type
_entity.pdbx_description
1 polymer ?
#
loop_
_entity_poly.entity_id
_entity_poly.type
_entity_poly.pdbx_seq_one_letter_code
_entity_poly.pdbx_strand_id
1 'polypeptide(L)'
;MAEYNKQTDEAQVVTLESKIIQVYWGNRLAIQEEKIEFEVWTQFIGNRSAIEIKVEDKKGKTVAKSKGEVFGNYFAGSIIVPKKAKESITFTAKLPDHGLEMKSAPAIVIPAIDVTNQKWSQKEARRGDVLKLTAEVEGIPDEAEVMIHIYEYDQDGAHDFIAKFPTTIKDSKIEVEWAYEYHEDTDEIPTDEEKKKYGGEYNPPEYFWVAEIGRKRFGGEPESQL
;
A
#
# COMPACT_ATOMS: atom_id res chain seq x y z
N MET A 1 -19.22 36.75 16.74
CA MET A 1 -18.87 37.32 18.07
C MET A 1 -20.16 37.51 18.83
N ALA A 2 -20.22 37.10 20.09
CA ALA A 2 -21.38 37.40 20.94
C ALA A 2 -21.36 38.89 21.29
N GLU A 3 -22.47 39.60 21.12
CA GLU A 3 -22.63 40.99 21.56
C GLU A 3 -22.90 41.02 23.07
N TYR A 4 -22.12 41.81 23.81
CA TYR A 4 -22.19 41.90 25.27
C TYR A 4 -22.90 43.18 25.70
N ASN A 5 -24.18 43.06 26.11
CA ASN A 5 -25.04 44.19 26.49
C ASN A 5 -25.60 44.10 27.94
N LYS A 6 -24.98 43.35 28.86
CA LYS A 6 -25.47 43.25 30.26
C LYS A 6 -24.47 43.78 31.31
N GLN A 7 -25.00 44.08 32.51
CA GLN A 7 -24.26 44.56 33.68
C GLN A 7 -23.13 43.62 34.10
N THR A 8 -22.07 44.19 34.67
CA THR A 8 -20.79 43.54 35.01
C THR A 8 -20.87 42.42 36.06
N ASP A 9 -22.01 42.27 36.74
CA ASP A 9 -22.21 41.31 37.84
C ASP A 9 -23.24 40.19 37.54
N GLU A 10 -23.68 40.03 36.29
CA GLU A 10 -24.62 38.96 35.90
C GLU A 10 -23.93 37.83 35.11
N ALA A 11 -24.16 36.58 35.52
CA ALA A 11 -23.75 35.41 34.78
C ALA A 11 -24.52 35.32 33.44
N GLN A 12 -23.80 35.25 32.33
CA GLN A 12 -24.37 35.01 31.01
C GLN A 12 -24.18 33.54 30.61
N VAL A 13 -25.27 32.92 30.19
CA VAL A 13 -25.24 31.59 29.55
C VAL A 13 -25.20 31.83 28.04
N VAL A 14 -24.10 31.41 27.41
CA VAL A 14 -23.94 31.44 25.95
C VAL A 14 -23.91 30.00 25.46
N THR A 15 -24.82 29.66 24.55
CA THR A 15 -24.80 28.36 23.87
C THR A 15 -23.79 28.41 22.74
N LEU A 16 -22.85 27.45 22.74
CA LEU A 16 -21.90 27.26 21.65
C LEU A 16 -22.44 26.18 20.72
N GLU A 17 -22.61 26.49 19.45
CA GLU A 17 -23.16 25.56 18.46
C GLU A 17 -22.11 24.54 18.01
N SER A 18 -22.33 23.28 18.36
CA SER A 18 -21.62 22.13 17.83
C SER A 18 -21.63 22.11 16.30
N LYS A 19 -20.48 21.87 15.66
CA LYS A 19 -20.42 21.70 14.20
C LYS A 19 -19.29 20.78 13.75
N ILE A 20 -19.47 20.20 12.58
CA ILE A 20 -18.37 19.65 11.79
C ILE A 20 -17.82 20.82 10.96
N ILE A 21 -16.54 21.14 11.12
CA ILE A 21 -15.87 22.22 10.38
C ILE A 21 -15.51 21.73 8.98
N GLN A 22 -14.89 20.55 8.91
CA GLN A 22 -14.33 20.03 7.68
C GLN A 22 -14.17 18.52 7.73
N VAL A 23 -14.30 17.90 6.57
CA VAL A 23 -13.95 16.50 6.35
C VAL A 23 -13.13 16.36 5.07
N TYR A 24 -12.04 15.60 5.09
CA TYR A 24 -11.25 15.33 3.88
C TYR A 24 -10.50 14.02 3.97
N TRP A 25 -10.15 13.49 2.80
CA TRP A 25 -9.23 12.38 2.66
C TRP A 25 -7.78 12.88 2.81
N GLY A 26 -6.94 12.14 3.54
CA GLY A 26 -5.51 12.45 3.67
C GLY A 26 -4.77 12.40 2.33
N ASN A 27 -5.26 11.61 1.38
CA ASN A 27 -4.84 11.63 -0.02
C ASN A 27 -6.08 11.60 -0.94
N ARG A 28 -6.03 12.27 -2.08
CA ARG A 28 -7.12 12.23 -3.08
C ARG A 28 -7.05 11.00 -3.98
N LEU A 29 -6.00 10.20 -3.90
CA LEU A 29 -5.85 8.95 -4.62
C LEU A 29 -6.06 7.77 -3.66
N ALA A 30 -7.06 6.94 -3.96
CA ALA A 30 -7.46 5.75 -3.22
C ALA A 30 -7.05 4.52 -4.01
N ILE A 31 -5.89 3.94 -3.71
CA ILE A 31 -5.40 2.73 -4.37
C ILE A 31 -6.16 1.53 -3.81
N GLN A 32 -6.77 0.72 -4.66
CA GLN A 32 -7.44 -0.51 -4.24
C GLN A 32 -6.52 -1.40 -3.42
N GLU A 33 -7.09 -2.04 -2.40
CA GLU A 33 -6.40 -2.94 -1.46
C GLU A 33 -5.36 -2.24 -0.56
N GLU A 34 -5.23 -0.91 -0.65
CA GLU A 34 -4.39 -0.11 0.22
C GLU A 34 -5.18 0.71 1.24
N LYS A 35 -4.46 1.21 2.25
CA LYS A 35 -4.99 2.09 3.27
C LYS A 35 -5.15 3.51 2.72
N ILE A 36 -6.34 4.07 2.84
CA ILE A 36 -6.57 5.52 2.68
C ILE A 36 -7.03 6.12 4.01
N GLU A 37 -6.42 7.24 4.37
CA GLU A 37 -6.70 7.97 5.61
C GLU A 37 -7.74 9.07 5.38
N PHE A 38 -8.46 9.43 6.43
CA PHE A 38 -9.42 10.52 6.44
C PHE A 38 -9.38 11.26 7.77
N GLU A 39 -9.82 12.51 7.73
CA GLU A 39 -9.85 13.41 8.87
C GLU A 39 -11.19 14.13 8.96
N VAL A 40 -11.62 14.37 10.21
CA VAL A 40 -12.83 15.09 10.58
C VAL A 40 -12.47 16.11 11.65
N TRP A 41 -12.63 17.39 11.28
CA TRP A 41 -12.41 18.52 12.15
C TRP A 41 -13.76 19.03 12.64
N THR A 42 -13.87 19.26 13.94
CA THR A 42 -15.13 19.67 14.59
C THR A 42 -14.93 20.93 15.42
N GLN A 43 -16.02 21.51 15.93
CA GLN A 43 -15.97 22.59 16.91
C GLN A 43 -17.03 22.35 17.96
N PHE A 44 -16.66 22.61 19.22
CA PHE A 44 -17.55 22.51 20.38
C PHE A 44 -18.17 21.11 20.55
N ILE A 45 -17.49 20.09 20.03
CA ILE A 45 -17.85 18.69 20.25
C ILE A 45 -17.08 18.18 21.47
N GLY A 46 -17.81 17.67 22.46
CA GLY A 46 -17.22 17.11 23.67
C GLY A 46 -16.37 15.87 23.34
N ASN A 47 -15.26 15.71 24.07
CA ASN A 47 -14.44 14.51 23.99
C ASN A 47 -15.29 13.26 24.23
N ARG A 48 -14.94 12.16 23.56
CA ARG A 48 -15.68 10.89 23.58
C ARG A 48 -17.05 10.91 22.91
N SER A 49 -17.41 12.00 22.21
CA SER A 49 -18.59 11.97 21.35
C SER A 49 -18.41 10.92 20.25
N ALA A 50 -19.38 10.02 20.12
CA ALA A 50 -19.33 8.95 19.12
C ALA A 50 -19.39 9.55 17.71
N ILE A 51 -18.57 9.02 16.81
CA ILE A 51 -18.56 9.37 15.38
C ILE A 51 -18.63 8.11 14.54
N GLU A 52 -19.44 8.17 13.48
CA GLU A 52 -19.58 7.11 12.49
C GLU A 52 -19.13 7.60 11.12
N ILE A 53 -18.34 6.80 10.43
CA ILE A 53 -17.89 7.05 9.07
C ILE A 53 -18.51 6.00 8.16
N LYS A 54 -19.16 6.48 7.11
CA LYS A 54 -19.72 5.64 6.05
C LYS A 54 -19.04 5.99 4.73
N VAL A 55 -18.37 5.03 4.12
CA VAL A 55 -17.73 5.20 2.83
C VAL A 55 -18.62 4.62 1.75
N GLU A 56 -18.84 5.40 0.70
CA GLU A 56 -19.73 5.07 -0.42
C GLU A 56 -18.98 5.17 -1.75
N ASP A 57 -19.31 4.28 -2.67
CA ASP A 57 -18.90 4.42 -4.07
C ASP A 57 -19.69 5.55 -4.77
N LYS A 58 -19.33 5.84 -6.02
CA LYS A 58 -20.02 6.84 -6.84
C LYS A 58 -21.53 6.60 -7.00
N LYS A 59 -22.01 5.36 -6.84
CA LYS A 59 -23.43 4.98 -6.92
C LYS A 59 -24.15 5.09 -5.57
N GLY A 60 -23.46 5.54 -4.52
CA GLY A 60 -24.01 5.64 -3.16
C GLY A 60 -24.07 4.31 -2.42
N LYS A 61 -23.49 3.23 -2.96
CA LYS A 61 -23.44 1.94 -2.26
C LYS A 61 -22.37 2.02 -1.18
N THR A 62 -22.71 1.60 0.03
CA THR A 62 -21.73 1.49 1.12
C THR A 62 -20.69 0.44 0.81
N VAL A 63 -19.42 0.84 0.85
CA VAL A 63 -18.27 -0.03 0.55
C VAL A 63 -17.37 -0.24 1.77
N ALA A 64 -17.37 0.68 2.74
CA ALA A 64 -16.69 0.51 4.02
C ALA A 64 -17.39 1.33 5.12
N LYS A 65 -17.09 1.00 6.38
CA LYS A 65 -17.52 1.74 7.56
C LYS A 65 -16.37 1.83 8.56
N SER A 66 -16.33 2.91 9.31
CA SER A 66 -15.47 3.06 10.48
C SER A 66 -16.25 3.76 11.59
N LYS A 67 -15.84 3.56 12.84
CA LYS A 67 -16.43 4.22 14.02
C LYS A 67 -15.33 4.61 14.98
N GLY A 68 -15.61 5.61 15.81
CA GLY A 68 -14.70 6.00 16.87
C GLY A 68 -15.28 7.10 17.73
N GLU A 69 -14.38 7.86 18.33
CA GLU A 69 -14.69 8.92 19.28
C GLU A 69 -13.90 10.18 18.93
N VAL A 70 -14.53 11.35 19.06
CA VAL A 70 -13.86 12.64 18.86
C VAL A 70 -13.02 12.98 20.09
N PHE A 71 -11.79 13.46 19.87
CA PHE A 71 -10.92 14.01 20.91
C PHE A 71 -10.30 15.31 20.43
N GLY A 72 -10.31 16.35 21.28
CA GLY A 72 -9.67 17.62 20.97
C GLY A 72 -10.23 18.28 19.71
N ASN A 73 -11.55 18.18 19.50
CA ASN A 73 -12.23 18.63 18.28
C ASN A 73 -11.80 17.92 16.99
N TYR A 74 -11.20 16.73 17.08
CA TYR A 74 -10.64 16.02 15.95
C TYR A 74 -10.97 14.52 15.99
N PHE A 75 -11.11 13.94 14.80
CA PHE A 75 -11.13 12.50 14.62
C PHE A 75 -10.42 12.17 13.30
N ALA A 76 -9.55 11.16 13.34
CA ALA A 76 -8.94 10.61 12.14
C ALA A 76 -9.02 9.10 12.15
N GLY A 77 -8.99 8.52 10.97
CA GLY A 77 -8.99 7.09 10.80
C GLY A 77 -8.60 6.70 9.40
N SER A 78 -8.75 5.41 9.12
CA SER A 78 -8.45 4.87 7.81
C SER A 78 -9.37 3.71 7.47
N ILE A 79 -9.46 3.42 6.18
CA ILE A 79 -10.07 2.20 5.64
C ILE A 79 -9.15 1.58 4.61
N ILE A 80 -9.28 0.27 4.40
CA ILE A 80 -8.72 -0.39 3.22
C ILE A 80 -9.68 -0.17 2.06
N VAL A 81 -9.18 0.39 0.95
CA VAL A 81 -9.97 0.64 -0.26
C VAL A 81 -10.39 -0.71 -0.84
N PRO A 82 -11.69 -0.99 -1.02
CA PRO A 82 -12.11 -2.30 -1.50
C PRO A 82 -11.64 -2.57 -2.94
N LYS A 83 -11.16 -3.80 -3.23
CA LYS A 83 -10.72 -4.23 -4.59
C LYS A 83 -11.73 -3.93 -5.70
N LYS A 84 -13.03 -3.97 -5.39
CA LYS A 84 -14.11 -3.71 -6.34
C LYS A 84 -14.51 -2.23 -6.48
N ALA A 85 -13.90 -1.33 -5.70
CA ALA A 85 -14.18 0.10 -5.81
C ALA A 85 -13.74 0.60 -7.18
N LYS A 86 -14.52 1.50 -7.80
CA LYS A 86 -14.22 2.04 -9.12
C LYS A 86 -14.44 3.54 -9.12
N GLU A 87 -13.73 4.24 -9.99
CA GLU A 87 -13.85 5.67 -10.27
C GLU A 87 -13.54 6.57 -9.07
N SER A 88 -14.41 6.57 -8.05
CA SER A 88 -14.25 7.39 -6.86
C SER A 88 -15.01 6.85 -5.65
N ILE A 89 -14.53 7.19 -4.45
CA ILE A 89 -15.22 6.99 -3.18
C ILE A 89 -15.40 8.32 -2.44
N THR A 90 -16.47 8.42 -1.65
CA THR A 90 -16.71 9.52 -0.71
C THR A 90 -16.94 8.94 0.68
N PHE A 91 -16.69 9.72 1.73
CA PHE A 91 -17.15 9.35 3.06
C PHE A 91 -18.07 10.41 3.65
N THR A 92 -19.02 9.95 4.46
CA THR A 92 -19.86 10.80 5.30
C THR A 92 -19.48 10.55 6.75
N ALA A 93 -19.12 11.63 7.44
CA ALA A 93 -18.94 11.64 8.89
C ALA A 93 -20.25 12.01 9.56
N LYS A 94 -20.68 11.25 10.56
CA LYS A 94 -21.91 11.47 11.31
C LYS A 94 -21.61 11.49 12.81
N LEU A 95 -22.06 12.54 13.48
CA LEU A 95 -22.06 12.68 14.94
C LEU A 95 -23.52 12.56 15.41
N PRO A 96 -24.02 11.33 15.70
CA PRO A 96 -25.44 11.08 15.94
C PRO A 96 -25.99 11.87 17.12
N ASP A 97 -25.25 11.95 18.23
CA ASP A 97 -25.68 12.64 19.45
C ASP A 97 -25.81 14.16 19.26
N HIS A 98 -25.18 14.70 18.22
CA HIS A 98 -25.22 16.12 17.87
C HIS A 98 -26.13 16.41 16.67
N GLY A 99 -26.69 15.38 16.03
CA GLY A 99 -27.50 15.54 14.80
C GLY A 99 -26.72 16.11 13.62
N LEU A 100 -25.39 15.97 13.61
CA LEU A 100 -24.52 16.55 12.57
C LEU A 100 -24.05 15.48 11.58
N GLU A 101 -23.97 15.86 10.31
CA GLU A 101 -23.31 15.07 9.28
C GLU A 101 -22.60 15.96 8.25
N MET A 102 -21.52 15.46 7.67
CA MET A 102 -20.82 16.13 6.58
C MET A 102 -20.23 15.10 5.63
N LYS A 103 -20.41 15.34 4.32
CA LYS A 103 -19.89 14.49 3.24
C LYS A 103 -18.60 15.07 2.67
N SER A 104 -17.63 14.20 2.40
CA SER A 104 -16.34 14.57 1.82
C SER A 104 -16.43 14.85 0.33
N ALA A 105 -15.43 15.57 -0.18
CA ALA A 105 -15.08 15.52 -1.58
C ALA A 105 -14.69 14.07 -1.98
N PRO A 106 -14.83 13.70 -3.26
CA PRO A 106 -14.43 12.36 -3.72
C PRO A 106 -12.91 12.18 -3.70
N ALA A 107 -12.46 10.97 -3.35
CA ALA A 107 -11.14 10.45 -3.68
C ALA A 107 -11.26 9.59 -4.94
N ILE A 108 -10.33 9.75 -5.88
CA ILE A 108 -10.25 8.98 -7.12
C ILE A 108 -9.74 7.58 -6.79
N VAL A 109 -10.43 6.55 -7.26
CA VAL A 109 -9.99 5.18 -7.08
C VAL A 109 -9.02 4.80 -8.19
N ILE A 110 -7.84 4.33 -7.80
CA ILE A 110 -6.83 3.77 -8.69
C ILE A 110 -6.84 2.24 -8.51
N PRO A 111 -6.76 1.46 -9.60
CA PRO A 111 -6.64 0.01 -9.51
C PRO A 111 -5.47 -0.43 -8.61
N ALA A 112 -5.57 -1.64 -8.06
CA ALA A 112 -4.43 -2.25 -7.38
C ALA A 112 -3.35 -2.53 -8.41
N ILE A 113 -2.10 -2.24 -8.06
CA ILE A 113 -0.95 -2.69 -8.84
C ILE A 113 -0.81 -4.19 -8.63
N ASP A 114 -0.80 -4.95 -9.72
CA ASP A 114 -0.57 -6.39 -9.70
C ASP A 114 0.58 -6.73 -10.64
N VAL A 115 1.43 -7.67 -10.23
CA VAL A 115 2.56 -8.17 -11.01
C VAL A 115 2.49 -9.68 -10.99
N THR A 116 2.26 -10.27 -12.15
CA THR A 116 2.01 -11.71 -12.31
C THR A 116 2.92 -12.29 -13.38
N ASN A 117 2.97 -13.62 -13.48
CA ASN A 117 3.78 -14.32 -14.48
C ASN A 117 5.24 -13.84 -14.52
N GLN A 118 5.79 -13.54 -13.33
CA GLN A 118 7.23 -13.35 -13.15
C GLN A 118 7.92 -14.62 -13.66
N LYS A 119 9.06 -14.48 -14.33
CA LYS A 119 9.88 -15.61 -14.78
C LYS A 119 11.22 -15.14 -15.33
N TRP A 120 12.14 -16.08 -15.37
CA TRP A 120 13.40 -15.99 -16.10
C TRP A 120 13.27 -16.62 -17.48
N SER A 121 14.12 -16.21 -18.44
CA SER A 121 14.21 -16.86 -19.75
C SER A 121 14.79 -18.26 -19.72
N GLN A 122 15.54 -18.59 -18.67
CA GLN A 122 16.29 -19.84 -18.55
C GLN A 122 16.08 -20.44 -17.17
N LYS A 123 16.18 -21.76 -17.07
CA LYS A 123 16.13 -22.52 -15.80
C LYS A 123 17.48 -22.67 -15.13
N GLU A 124 18.57 -22.36 -15.82
CA GLU A 124 19.92 -22.41 -15.29
C GLU A 124 20.66 -21.23 -15.90
N ALA A 125 21.59 -20.65 -15.15
CA ALA A 125 22.42 -19.55 -15.61
C ALA A 125 23.88 -19.84 -15.27
N ARG A 126 24.78 -19.53 -16.21
CA ARG A 126 26.23 -19.64 -16.05
C ARG A 126 26.84 -18.26 -16.18
N ARG A 127 28.01 -18.08 -15.56
CA ARG A 127 28.73 -16.79 -15.61
C ARG A 127 28.82 -16.29 -17.06
N GLY A 128 28.34 -15.07 -17.29
CA GLY A 128 28.31 -14.44 -18.61
C GLY A 128 27.04 -14.68 -19.42
N ASP A 129 26.10 -15.50 -18.93
CA ASP A 129 24.77 -15.60 -19.53
C ASP A 129 24.01 -14.29 -19.32
N VAL A 130 23.19 -13.93 -20.31
CA VAL A 130 22.24 -12.83 -20.20
C VAL A 130 20.86 -13.42 -20.00
N LEU A 131 20.27 -13.15 -18.85
CA LEU A 131 18.92 -13.57 -18.50
C LEU A 131 17.94 -12.47 -18.84
N LYS A 132 16.80 -12.86 -19.41
CA LYS A 132 15.67 -11.97 -19.63
C LYS A 132 14.64 -12.22 -18.52
N LEU A 133 14.35 -11.16 -17.77
CA LEU A 133 13.34 -11.13 -16.72
C LEU A 133 12.05 -10.58 -17.31
N THR A 134 10.94 -11.30 -17.12
CA THR A 134 9.64 -10.86 -17.63
C THR A 134 8.55 -10.99 -16.59
N ALA A 135 7.63 -10.02 -16.55
CA ALA A 135 6.37 -10.11 -15.81
C ALA A 135 5.26 -9.32 -16.50
N GLU A 136 4.02 -9.71 -16.24
CA GLU A 136 2.83 -8.96 -16.63
C GLU A 136 2.44 -8.01 -15.50
N VAL A 137 2.08 -6.78 -15.85
CA VAL A 137 1.74 -5.74 -14.88
C VAL A 137 0.37 -5.16 -15.17
N GLU A 138 -0.47 -5.09 -14.15
CA GLU A 138 -1.78 -4.45 -14.20
C GLU A 138 -1.87 -3.28 -13.20
N GLY A 139 -2.76 -2.33 -13.48
CA GLY A 139 -3.14 -1.26 -12.55
C GLY A 139 -2.19 -0.07 -12.46
N ILE A 140 -1.19 0.00 -13.34
CA ILE A 140 -0.28 1.14 -13.47
C ILE A 140 0.00 1.40 -14.97
N PRO A 141 0.11 2.67 -15.41
CA PRO A 141 0.38 2.96 -16.81
C PRO A 141 1.80 2.57 -17.25
N ASP A 142 1.96 2.40 -18.56
CA ASP A 142 3.28 2.32 -19.20
C ASP A 142 4.14 3.55 -18.86
N GLU A 143 5.45 3.41 -19.07
CA GLU A 143 6.50 4.38 -18.71
C GLU A 143 6.72 4.57 -17.21
N ALA A 144 5.90 3.96 -16.35
CA ALA A 144 6.17 3.94 -14.92
C ALA A 144 7.49 3.22 -14.61
N GLU A 145 8.27 3.81 -13.71
CA GLU A 145 9.56 3.27 -13.25
C GLU A 145 9.33 2.07 -12.32
N VAL A 146 10.13 1.03 -12.52
CA VAL A 146 10.18 -0.18 -11.71
C VAL A 146 11.62 -0.38 -11.28
N MET A 147 11.85 -0.58 -9.98
CA MET A 147 13.15 -1.01 -9.49
C MET A 147 13.18 -2.53 -9.42
N ILE A 148 14.11 -3.14 -10.16
CA ILE A 148 14.36 -4.57 -10.10
C ILE A 148 15.39 -4.85 -9.03
N HIS A 149 15.13 -5.86 -8.21
CA HIS A 149 16.05 -6.40 -7.24
C HIS A 149 16.29 -7.87 -7.53
N ILE A 150 17.53 -8.31 -7.47
CA ILE A 150 17.91 -9.71 -7.63
C ILE A 150 18.53 -10.17 -6.32
N TYR A 151 18.11 -11.36 -5.90
CA TYR A 151 18.54 -12.00 -4.67
C TYR A 151 18.96 -13.42 -4.96
N GLU A 152 19.96 -13.88 -4.23
CA GLU A 152 20.25 -15.29 -4.02
C GLU A 152 19.39 -15.79 -2.87
N TYR A 153 18.83 -16.98 -3.04
CA TYR A 153 17.97 -17.63 -2.07
C TYR A 153 18.82 -18.45 -1.13
N ASP A 154 18.50 -18.30 0.15
CA ASP A 154 19.13 -19.00 1.27
C ASP A 154 18.01 -19.67 2.04
N GLN A 155 18.25 -20.91 2.47
CA GLN A 155 17.19 -21.70 3.12
C GLN A 155 16.74 -21.13 4.46
N ASP A 156 17.61 -20.37 5.12
CA ASP A 156 17.32 -19.71 6.40
C ASP A 156 16.52 -18.40 6.23
N GLY A 157 16.27 -17.99 4.98
CA GLY A 157 15.56 -16.76 4.62
C GLY A 157 16.44 -15.50 4.64
N ALA A 158 17.75 -15.63 4.85
CA ALA A 158 18.71 -14.52 4.89
C ALA A 158 19.26 -14.12 3.52
N HIS A 159 18.40 -14.20 2.49
CA HIS A 159 18.69 -13.98 1.07
C HIS A 159 19.72 -12.88 0.77
N ASP A 160 20.79 -13.28 0.09
CA ASP A 160 21.84 -12.36 -0.34
C ASP A 160 21.40 -11.43 -1.46
N PHE A 161 21.67 -10.13 -1.29
CA PHE A 161 21.36 -9.12 -2.28
C PHE A 161 22.44 -9.06 -3.37
N ILE A 162 22.02 -9.28 -4.62
CA ILE A 162 22.93 -9.38 -5.76
C ILE A 162 22.99 -8.08 -6.56
N ALA A 163 21.84 -7.57 -6.99
CA ALA A 163 21.79 -6.42 -7.88
C ALA A 163 20.50 -5.60 -7.74
N LYS A 164 20.59 -4.31 -8.07
CA LYS A 164 19.44 -3.39 -8.19
C LYS A 164 19.63 -2.46 -9.37
N PHE A 165 18.62 -2.37 -10.23
CA PHE A 165 18.62 -1.46 -11.39
C PHE A 165 17.20 -1.07 -11.80
N PRO A 166 17.02 0.13 -12.39
CA PRO A 166 15.73 0.60 -12.85
C PRO A 166 15.36 -0.01 -14.22
N THR A 167 14.06 -0.13 -14.46
CA THR A 167 13.46 -0.34 -15.78
C THR A 167 12.12 0.39 -15.85
N THR A 168 11.44 0.30 -16.98
CA THR A 168 10.12 0.94 -17.21
C THR A 168 9.12 -0.07 -17.72
N ILE A 169 7.86 0.08 -17.34
CA ILE A 169 6.76 -0.72 -17.89
C ILE A 169 6.52 -0.34 -19.35
N LYS A 170 6.39 -1.34 -20.22
CA LYS A 170 6.03 -1.18 -21.63
C LYS A 170 5.02 -2.24 -22.03
N ASP A 171 3.95 -1.84 -22.70
CA ASP A 171 2.87 -2.73 -23.12
C ASP A 171 2.33 -3.57 -21.95
N SER A 172 2.19 -2.94 -20.77
CA SER A 172 1.76 -3.58 -19.51
C SER A 172 2.67 -4.74 -19.07
N LYS A 173 3.97 -4.66 -19.38
CA LYS A 173 4.98 -5.67 -19.01
C LYS A 173 6.25 -5.06 -18.47
N ILE A 174 6.90 -5.81 -17.58
CA ILE A 174 8.31 -5.65 -17.26
C ILE A 174 9.07 -6.59 -18.18
N GLU A 175 10.04 -6.05 -18.91
CA GLU A 175 10.95 -6.82 -19.74
C GLU A 175 12.34 -6.20 -19.66
N VAL A 176 13.30 -6.93 -19.09
CA VAL A 176 14.67 -6.42 -18.88
C VAL A 176 15.69 -7.55 -18.96
N GLU A 177 16.89 -7.20 -19.40
CA GLU A 177 18.03 -8.11 -19.47
C GLU A 177 18.98 -7.85 -18.30
N TRP A 178 19.49 -8.92 -17.72
CA TRP A 178 20.51 -8.88 -16.69
C TRP A 178 21.63 -9.86 -17.06
N ALA A 179 22.87 -9.36 -17.09
CA ALA A 179 24.04 -10.21 -17.24
C ALA A 179 24.34 -10.87 -15.90
N TYR A 180 24.27 -12.20 -15.86
CA TYR A 180 24.56 -12.96 -14.66
C TYR A 180 26.05 -12.87 -14.32
N GLU A 181 26.32 -12.30 -13.15
CA GLU A 181 27.63 -12.29 -12.50
C GLU A 181 27.62 -13.32 -11.39
N TYR A 182 28.63 -14.20 -11.38
CA TYR A 182 28.77 -15.18 -10.31
C TYR A 182 29.35 -14.48 -9.09
N HIS A 183 28.61 -14.52 -7.98
CA HIS A 183 29.10 -14.15 -6.67
C HIS A 183 29.56 -15.45 -5.99
N GLU A 184 30.79 -15.48 -5.47
CA GLU A 184 31.27 -16.65 -4.71
C GLU A 184 30.45 -16.74 -3.43
N ASP A 185 29.57 -17.73 -3.36
CA ASP A 185 28.98 -18.25 -2.13
C ASP A 185 30.13 -18.79 -1.25
N THR A 186 30.35 -18.15 -0.10
CA THR A 186 31.39 -18.54 0.86
C THR A 186 30.84 -18.87 2.24
N ASP A 187 29.52 -18.82 2.39
CA ASP A 187 28.78 -18.78 3.64
C ASP A 187 27.84 -19.98 3.79
N GLU A 188 27.30 -20.54 2.71
CA GLU A 188 26.60 -21.82 2.77
C GLU A 188 27.59 -22.98 2.58
N ILE A 189 28.03 -23.58 3.70
CA ILE A 189 28.68 -24.89 3.64
C ILE A 189 27.57 -25.94 3.53
N PRO A 190 27.38 -26.62 2.38
CA PRO A 190 26.29 -27.58 2.24
C PRO A 190 26.42 -28.69 3.28
N THR A 191 25.29 -29.05 3.89
CA THR A 191 25.22 -30.11 4.89
C THR A 191 25.60 -31.46 4.28
N ASP A 192 25.96 -32.43 5.13
CA ASP A 192 26.31 -33.77 4.66
C ASP A 192 25.15 -34.51 3.98
N GLU A 193 23.89 -34.13 4.27
CA GLU A 193 22.71 -34.67 3.59
C GLU A 193 22.51 -34.06 2.21
N GLU A 194 22.74 -32.75 2.06
CA GLU A 194 22.71 -32.04 0.77
C GLU A 194 23.84 -32.52 -0.15
N LYS A 195 25.05 -32.65 0.39
CA LYS A 195 26.19 -33.25 -0.32
C LYS A 195 25.87 -34.66 -0.81
N LYS A 196 25.13 -35.47 -0.05
CA LYS A 196 24.71 -36.81 -0.49
C LYS A 196 23.62 -36.78 -1.56
N LYS A 197 22.71 -35.81 -1.49
CA LYS A 197 21.61 -35.62 -2.46
C LYS A 197 22.13 -35.23 -3.84
N TYR A 198 23.15 -34.37 -3.89
CA TYR A 198 23.76 -33.86 -5.12
C TYR A 198 25.12 -34.52 -5.45
N GLY A 199 25.50 -35.60 -4.76
CA GLY A 199 26.71 -36.37 -5.08
C GLY A 199 28.05 -35.67 -4.80
N GLY A 200 28.05 -34.61 -3.99
CA GLY A 200 29.23 -33.78 -3.72
C GLY A 200 29.54 -32.77 -4.83
N GLU A 201 28.65 -32.63 -5.81
CA GLU A 201 28.72 -31.58 -6.82
C GLU A 201 28.09 -30.28 -6.31
N TYR A 202 28.64 -29.17 -6.80
CA TYR A 202 28.24 -27.78 -6.56
C TYR A 202 26.71 -27.59 -6.58
N ASN A 203 26.16 -26.99 -5.53
CA ASN A 203 24.78 -26.54 -5.50
C ASN A 203 24.73 -25.19 -6.23
N PRO A 204 24.09 -25.08 -7.41
CA PRO A 204 23.99 -23.80 -8.07
C PRO A 204 23.11 -22.85 -7.23
N PRO A 205 23.51 -21.59 -7.07
CA PRO A 205 22.77 -20.63 -6.28
C PRO A 205 21.36 -20.39 -6.85
N GLU A 206 20.35 -20.39 -5.97
CA GLU A 206 18.93 -20.26 -6.33
C GLU A 206 18.54 -18.77 -6.40
N TYR A 207 18.48 -18.14 -7.58
CA TYR A 207 18.09 -16.73 -7.68
C TYR A 207 16.59 -16.49 -7.82
N PHE A 208 16.11 -15.43 -7.18
CA PHE A 208 14.80 -14.84 -7.45
C PHE A 208 14.93 -13.33 -7.66
N TRP A 209 13.90 -12.74 -8.27
CA TRP A 209 13.85 -11.29 -8.46
C TRP A 209 12.55 -10.72 -7.91
N VAL A 210 12.63 -9.44 -7.55
CA VAL A 210 11.54 -8.67 -6.98
C VAL A 210 11.36 -7.40 -7.79
N ALA A 211 10.13 -7.16 -8.24
CA ALA A 211 9.73 -5.89 -8.81
C ALA A 211 9.28 -4.94 -7.69
N GLU A 212 9.96 -3.82 -7.51
CA GLU A 212 9.55 -2.72 -6.63
C GLU A 212 8.89 -1.61 -7.45
N ILE A 213 7.60 -1.35 -7.18
CA ILE A 213 6.81 -0.29 -7.82
C ILE A 213 6.26 0.62 -6.72
N GLY A 214 6.76 1.86 -6.67
CA GLY A 214 6.42 2.80 -5.60
C GLY A 214 6.95 2.33 -4.23
N ARG A 215 6.06 1.81 -3.37
CA ARG A 215 6.41 1.22 -2.06
C ARG A 215 6.05 -0.25 -1.95
N LYS A 216 5.59 -0.85 -3.04
CA LYS A 216 5.18 -2.26 -3.09
C LYS A 216 6.28 -3.09 -3.73
N ARG A 217 6.45 -4.30 -3.21
CA ARG A 217 7.37 -5.30 -3.70
C ARG A 217 6.55 -6.51 -4.14
N PHE A 218 6.84 -7.01 -5.33
CA PHE A 218 6.17 -8.15 -5.93
C PHE A 218 7.20 -9.21 -6.29
N GLY A 219 6.88 -10.48 -6.05
CA GLY A 219 7.86 -11.57 -6.03
C GLY A 219 8.39 -11.83 -4.63
N GLY A 220 9.43 -12.65 -4.52
CA GLY A 220 10.02 -13.05 -3.23
C GLY A 220 9.78 -14.50 -2.82
N GLU A 221 9.13 -15.30 -3.66
CA GLU A 221 9.18 -16.76 -3.56
C GLU A 221 10.03 -17.29 -4.72
N PRO A 222 10.96 -18.24 -4.48
CA PRO A 222 11.74 -18.83 -5.54
C PRO A 222 10.81 -19.58 -6.51
N GLU A 223 10.69 -19.10 -7.75
CA GLU A 223 10.04 -19.87 -8.83
C GLU A 223 10.92 -21.01 -9.34
N SER A 224 12.22 -20.93 -9.02
CA SER A 224 13.22 -21.89 -9.41
C SER A 224 13.73 -22.59 -8.16
N GLN A 225 13.32 -23.84 -7.98
CA GLN A 225 14.25 -24.83 -7.46
C GLN A 225 15.30 -24.96 -8.58
N LEU A 226 16.43 -24.25 -8.45
CA LEU A 226 17.56 -24.36 -9.39
C LEU A 226 18.34 -25.63 -9.10
#